data_AF-A0A9D9UG71-F1
#
_entry.id   AF-A0A9D9UG71-F1
#
_cell.length_a   1.000
_cell.length_b   1.000
_cell.length_c   1.000
_cell.angle_alpha   90.00
_cell.angle_beta   90.00
_cell.angle_gamma   90.00
#
_symmetry.space_group_name_H-M   'P 1'
#
loop_
_entity.id
_entity.type
_entity.pdbx_description
1 polymer ?
#
loop_
_entity_poly.entity_id
_entity_poly.type
_entity_poly.pdbx_seq_one_letter_code
_entity_poly.pdbx_strand_id
1 'polypeptide(L)'
;MRILTFTLFSFLLSMMAVGQKGPINFEADGNGASWTWNVFENSTNPPLEFIDNPSKTGINTTDKVAKFTALKAGNPWAGTETVHGASALGPFVLNATNSTIKIMVWKSVISDVGIKLVASSGWALPELKVANTVINQWEEITFNFSGFINPPASEGVYDQIVVFPDFNLAGRSQDNEIYFDNITFSQGTGIAGGPNTAAPLPIHGAADVISVFSNSYDNIPGTNLNPAWGQATAVTQLLIEGNNTLKYAGLNYQGTELGSAQNLTNMDFLHLDFWTANSTALNV
;
A
#
# COMPACT_ATOMS: atom_id res chain seq x y z
N MET A 1 6.52 0.34 -37.55
CA MET A 1 7.82 0.68 -36.94
C MET A 1 7.89 -0.06 -35.62
N ARG A 2 8.81 -1.02 -35.51
CA ARG A 2 8.71 -2.11 -34.53
C ARG A 2 9.77 -2.06 -33.43
N ILE A 3 9.35 -2.21 -32.18
CA ILE A 3 10.14 -1.89 -30.99
C ILE A 3 10.03 -3.00 -29.93
N LEU A 4 11.15 -3.38 -29.30
CA LEU A 4 11.24 -4.34 -28.18
C LEU A 4 11.47 -3.59 -26.85
N THR A 5 10.52 -3.52 -25.91
CA THR A 5 10.67 -2.71 -24.67
C THR A 5 11.17 -3.52 -23.46
N PHE A 6 12.11 -2.98 -22.68
CA PHE A 6 12.46 -3.40 -21.30
C PHE A 6 12.32 -2.22 -20.32
N THR A 7 12.41 -2.42 -19.00
CA THR A 7 12.47 -1.30 -18.03
C THR A 7 13.40 -1.71 -16.87
N LEU A 8 14.47 -0.95 -16.57
CA LEU A 8 15.54 -1.34 -15.60
C LEU A 8 15.80 -0.27 -14.51
N PHE A 9 16.19 -0.62 -13.28
CA PHE A 9 16.73 0.34 -12.28
C PHE A 9 17.67 -0.26 -11.25
N SER A 10 18.69 0.50 -10.80
CA SER A 10 19.62 0.15 -9.70
C SER A 10 19.66 1.19 -8.55
N PHE A 11 19.71 0.73 -7.29
CA PHE A 11 20.64 1.23 -6.24
C PHE A 11 20.75 0.32 -4.99
N LEU A 12 21.86 0.55 -4.28
CA LEU A 12 22.35 0.28 -2.91
C LEU A 12 21.57 -0.61 -1.93
N LEU A 13 22.39 -1.31 -1.14
CA LEU A 13 22.12 -2.16 0.01
C LEU A 13 21.08 -1.60 1.00
N SER A 14 19.98 -2.33 1.22
CA SER A 14 19.57 -2.85 2.53
C SER A 14 18.19 -3.50 2.46
N MET A 15 18.05 -4.55 3.28
CA MET A 15 16.86 -5.10 3.95
C MET A 15 15.51 -4.97 3.24
N MET A 16 14.84 -6.12 3.06
CA MET A 16 13.51 -6.22 2.46
C MET A 16 12.52 -5.21 3.08
N ALA A 17 12.27 -4.11 2.37
CA ALA A 17 11.18 -3.19 2.67
C ALA A 17 10.03 -3.55 1.73
N VAL A 18 9.07 -4.33 2.25
CA VAL A 18 7.73 -4.42 1.68
C VAL A 18 7.03 -3.10 2.01
N GLY A 19 6.33 -2.48 1.06
CA GLY A 19 5.49 -1.30 1.32
C GLY A 19 4.33 -1.63 2.27
N GLN A 20 3.48 -0.64 2.58
CA GLN A 20 2.45 -0.85 3.57
C GLN A 20 1.50 -1.97 3.15
N LYS A 21 1.13 -2.82 4.10
CA LYS A 21 0.22 -3.92 3.86
C LYS A 21 -1.21 -3.42 3.83
N GLY A 22 -1.90 -3.64 2.72
CA GLY A 22 -3.28 -3.28 2.54
C GLY A 22 -3.96 -4.08 1.42
N PRO A 23 -5.29 -4.02 1.31
CA PRO A 23 -6.20 -3.38 2.27
C PRO A 23 -6.22 -4.11 3.61
N ILE A 24 -6.51 -3.39 4.71
CA ILE A 24 -6.80 -3.99 6.02
C ILE A 24 -8.29 -4.30 6.04
N ASN A 25 -8.64 -5.58 6.08
CA ASN A 25 -10.01 -6.06 5.85
C ASN A 25 -10.50 -7.09 6.87
N PHE A 26 -9.65 -7.51 7.82
CA PHE A 26 -10.04 -8.37 8.95
C PHE A 26 -10.59 -9.76 8.58
N GLU A 27 -10.55 -10.12 7.29
CA GLU A 27 -10.96 -11.41 6.77
C GLU A 27 -9.96 -12.51 7.14
N ALA A 28 -10.41 -13.77 7.07
CA ALA A 28 -9.53 -14.91 7.28
C ALA A 28 -8.32 -14.84 6.33
N ASP A 29 -7.12 -14.97 6.89
CA ASP A 29 -5.83 -14.82 6.21
C ASP A 29 -5.58 -13.43 5.55
N GLY A 30 -6.48 -12.46 5.76
CA GLY A 30 -6.37 -11.08 5.31
C GLY A 30 -5.53 -10.19 6.22
N ASN A 31 -5.17 -9.00 5.74
CA ASN A 31 -4.43 -8.04 6.55
C ASN A 31 -5.31 -7.51 7.70
N GLY A 32 -4.69 -7.32 8.87
CA GLY A 32 -5.37 -6.84 10.06
C GLY A 32 -5.93 -7.94 10.96
N ALA A 33 -6.37 -9.07 10.39
CA ALA A 33 -7.03 -10.15 11.14
C ALA A 33 -6.11 -10.85 12.15
N SER A 34 -4.84 -11.06 11.77
CA SER A 34 -3.82 -11.69 12.62
C SER A 34 -2.87 -10.68 13.27
N TRP A 35 -3.09 -9.39 13.06
CA TRP A 35 -2.22 -8.35 13.61
C TRP A 35 -2.58 -8.08 15.07
N THR A 36 -1.61 -7.62 15.84
CA THR A 36 -1.87 -7.11 17.19
C THR A 36 -2.37 -5.67 17.10
N TRP A 37 -3.54 -5.44 17.70
CA TRP A 37 -4.15 -4.13 17.85
C TRP A 37 -4.25 -3.77 19.33
N ASN A 38 -3.69 -2.63 19.73
CA ASN A 38 -3.81 -2.09 21.07
C ASN A 38 -4.97 -1.10 21.11
N VAL A 39 -5.75 -1.10 22.20
CA VAL A 39 -6.74 -0.05 22.48
C VAL A 39 -6.19 0.84 23.58
N PHE A 40 -6.35 2.15 23.43
CA PHE A 40 -5.82 3.14 24.35
C PHE A 40 -6.86 4.21 24.71
N GLU A 41 -6.65 4.84 25.87
CA GLU A 41 -7.41 6.00 26.36
C GLU A 41 -8.93 5.76 26.46
N ASN A 42 -9.38 4.51 26.42
CA ASN A 42 -10.77 4.11 26.41
C ASN A 42 -11.20 3.58 27.78
N SER A 43 -10.76 4.24 28.86
CA SER A 43 -10.98 3.81 30.26
C SER A 43 -10.41 2.42 30.55
N THR A 44 -11.23 1.36 30.52
CA THR A 44 -10.77 -0.02 30.75
C THR A 44 -10.04 -0.62 29.54
N ASN A 45 -10.00 0.10 28.41
CA ASN A 45 -9.40 -0.35 27.15
C ASN A 45 -9.92 -1.74 26.73
N PRO A 46 -11.26 -1.90 26.53
CA PRO A 46 -11.77 -3.14 25.96
C PRO A 46 -11.07 -3.41 24.62
N PRO A 47 -10.62 -4.65 24.36
CA PRO A 47 -9.85 -4.97 23.15
C PRO A 47 -10.68 -4.69 21.89
N LEU A 48 -9.99 -4.42 20.78
CA LEU A 48 -10.63 -4.41 19.47
C LEU A 48 -11.10 -5.83 19.13
N GLU A 49 -12.36 -5.98 18.74
CA GLU A 49 -12.95 -7.28 18.43
C GLU A 49 -13.07 -7.47 16.91
N PHE A 50 -12.91 -8.70 16.41
CA PHE A 50 -13.19 -9.05 15.02
C PHE A 50 -14.42 -9.96 14.99
N ILE A 51 -15.55 -9.42 14.54
CA ILE A 51 -16.85 -10.09 14.62
C ILE A 51 -17.42 -10.34 13.23
N ASP A 52 -18.43 -11.20 13.13
CA ASP A 52 -19.24 -11.29 11.90
C ASP A 52 -19.86 -9.91 11.61
N ASN A 53 -19.79 -9.48 10.35
CA ASN A 53 -20.34 -8.21 9.91
C ASN A 53 -21.85 -8.15 10.25
N PRO A 54 -22.29 -7.27 11.18
CA PRO A 54 -23.67 -7.23 11.65
C PRO A 54 -24.62 -6.63 10.61
N SER A 55 -24.09 -6.02 9.55
CA SER A 55 -24.86 -5.40 8.48
C SER A 55 -24.19 -5.62 7.12
N LYS A 56 -24.32 -6.82 6.55
CA LYS A 56 -23.83 -7.15 5.19
C LYS A 56 -24.72 -6.53 4.11
N THR A 57 -24.71 -5.20 4.03
CA THR A 57 -25.60 -4.43 3.15
C THR A 57 -24.86 -3.26 2.50
N GLY A 58 -25.40 -2.77 1.38
CA GLY A 58 -24.86 -1.59 0.70
C GLY A 58 -23.44 -1.82 0.19
N ILE A 59 -22.52 -0.91 0.54
CA ILE A 59 -21.14 -0.92 0.05
C ILE A 59 -20.23 -1.92 0.77
N ASN A 60 -20.66 -2.46 1.93
CA ASN A 60 -19.88 -3.42 2.68
C ASN A 60 -20.66 -4.73 2.90
N THR A 61 -20.26 -5.77 2.17
CA THR A 61 -20.84 -7.11 2.26
C THR A 61 -19.83 -8.15 2.73
N THR A 62 -18.73 -7.72 3.36
CA THR A 62 -17.66 -8.60 3.88
C THR A 62 -18.15 -9.47 5.03
N ASP A 63 -17.38 -10.51 5.36
CA ASP A 63 -17.78 -11.46 6.38
C ASP A 63 -17.40 -11.00 7.78
N LYS A 64 -16.24 -10.36 7.93
CA LYS A 64 -15.69 -9.88 9.19
C LYS A 64 -15.50 -8.37 9.20
N VAL A 65 -15.64 -7.77 10.37
CA VAL A 65 -15.37 -6.34 10.60
C VAL A 65 -14.69 -6.14 11.95
N ALA A 66 -13.95 -5.05 12.10
CA ALA A 66 -13.46 -4.62 13.39
C ALA A 66 -14.58 -3.90 14.16
N LYS A 67 -14.78 -4.27 15.43
CA LYS A 67 -15.69 -3.60 16.37
C LYS A 67 -14.87 -2.91 17.45
N PHE A 68 -15.07 -1.61 17.56
CA PHE A 68 -14.56 -0.78 18.65
C PHE A 68 -15.71 -0.30 19.53
N THR A 69 -15.64 -0.58 20.82
CA THR A 69 -16.62 -0.10 21.81
C THR A 69 -16.08 1.16 22.49
N ALA A 70 -16.46 2.34 22.00
CA ALA A 70 -16.05 3.61 22.56
C ALA A 70 -16.83 3.89 23.85
N LEU A 71 -16.15 3.83 24.99
CA LEU A 71 -16.80 3.96 26.29
C LEU A 71 -17.13 5.42 26.59
N LYS A 72 -18.28 5.63 27.25
CA LYS A 72 -18.68 6.90 27.83
C LYS A 72 -17.63 7.47 28.77
N ALA A 73 -17.04 6.58 29.58
CA ALA A 73 -15.98 6.92 30.52
C ALA A 73 -14.59 7.05 29.86
N GLY A 74 -14.45 6.63 28.59
CA GLY A 74 -13.21 6.77 27.83
C GLY A 74 -13.00 8.21 27.37
N ASN A 75 -11.76 8.57 27.08
CA ASN A 75 -11.44 9.90 26.58
C ASN A 75 -12.09 10.16 25.22
N PRO A 76 -12.37 11.44 24.90
CA PRO A 76 -12.86 11.87 23.58
C PRO A 76 -12.08 11.34 22.38
N TRP A 77 -10.78 11.06 22.55
CA TRP A 77 -9.84 10.58 21.53
C TRP A 77 -9.42 9.12 21.76
N ALA A 78 -10.22 8.34 22.48
CA ALA A 78 -10.02 6.89 22.57
C ALA A 78 -9.89 6.26 21.19
N GLY A 79 -8.96 5.32 21.04
CA GLY A 79 -8.65 4.75 19.73
C GLY A 79 -7.97 3.39 19.81
N THR A 80 -7.59 2.89 18.64
CA THR A 80 -6.86 1.65 18.46
C THR A 80 -5.71 1.81 17.47
N GLU A 81 -4.64 1.07 17.67
CA GLU A 81 -3.44 1.14 16.84
C GLU A 81 -2.86 -0.24 16.57
N THR A 82 -2.28 -0.43 15.39
CA THR A 82 -1.47 -1.62 15.13
C THR A 82 -0.17 -1.57 15.93
N VAL A 83 0.46 -2.70 16.20
CA VAL A 83 1.89 -2.68 16.59
C VAL A 83 2.77 -2.14 15.46
N HIS A 84 3.97 -1.66 15.80
CA HIS A 84 5.00 -1.29 14.82
C HIS A 84 5.62 -2.51 14.13
N GLY A 85 6.29 -2.27 12.99
CA GLY A 85 7.09 -3.27 12.29
C GLY A 85 6.36 -4.14 11.27
N ALA A 86 7.12 -5.08 10.70
CA ALA A 86 6.71 -5.85 9.52
C ALA A 86 5.65 -6.93 9.79
N SER A 87 5.26 -7.20 11.03
CA SER A 87 4.15 -8.10 11.35
C SER A 87 2.78 -7.43 11.16
N ALA A 88 2.72 -6.08 11.15
CA ALA A 88 1.51 -5.31 10.96
C ALA A 88 1.56 -4.50 9.65
N LEU A 89 1.27 -3.19 9.71
CA LEU A 89 1.21 -2.29 8.56
C LEU A 89 2.50 -2.31 7.74
N GLY A 90 3.66 -2.37 8.40
CA GLY A 90 4.95 -2.21 7.73
C GLY A 90 5.18 -0.80 7.19
N PRO A 91 6.32 -0.57 6.52
CA PRO A 91 6.71 0.75 6.00
C PRO A 91 5.64 1.43 5.14
N PHE A 92 5.19 2.61 5.56
CA PHE A 92 4.30 3.50 4.82
C PHE A 92 5.05 4.80 4.51
N VAL A 93 5.16 5.12 3.23
CA VAL A 93 5.64 6.44 2.77
C VAL A 93 4.53 7.19 2.04
N LEU A 94 4.20 8.40 2.54
CA LEU A 94 3.31 9.33 1.87
C LEU A 94 3.98 9.89 0.61
N ASN A 95 3.26 9.91 -0.51
CA ASN A 95 3.73 10.55 -1.75
C ASN A 95 2.54 10.90 -2.64
N ALA A 96 2.77 11.47 -3.82
CA ALA A 96 1.72 11.93 -4.73
C ALA A 96 0.68 10.86 -5.11
N THR A 97 1.03 9.57 -5.08
CA THR A 97 0.14 8.45 -5.44
C THR A 97 -0.29 7.62 -4.23
N ASN A 98 0.34 7.86 -3.07
CA ASN A 98 0.12 7.16 -1.81
C ASN A 98 -0.15 8.15 -0.67
N SER A 99 -1.20 8.96 -0.81
CA SER A 99 -1.56 9.98 0.17
C SER A 99 -3.06 10.04 0.44
N THR A 100 -3.81 9.00 0.09
CA THR A 100 -5.22 8.89 0.44
C THR A 100 -5.43 7.58 1.18
N ILE A 101 -6.06 7.67 2.35
CA ILE A 101 -6.50 6.52 3.12
C ILE A 101 -8.02 6.56 3.13
N LYS A 102 -8.67 5.43 2.83
CA LYS A 102 -10.12 5.31 2.98
C LYS A 102 -10.44 4.22 3.98
N ILE A 103 -11.59 4.34 4.63
CA ILE A 103 -12.10 3.38 5.61
C ILE A 103 -13.61 3.33 5.49
N MET A 104 -14.17 2.12 5.50
CA MET A 104 -15.62 1.97 5.65
C MET A 104 -15.96 1.96 7.13
N VAL A 105 -16.97 2.73 7.53
CA VAL A 105 -17.45 2.79 8.90
C VAL A 105 -18.97 2.61 8.97
N TRP A 106 -19.43 2.01 10.06
CA TRP A 106 -20.83 1.94 10.45
C TRP A 106 -20.94 2.43 11.89
N LYS A 107 -21.76 3.45 12.12
CA LYS A 107 -21.88 4.15 13.41
C LYS A 107 -23.34 4.48 13.70
N SER A 108 -23.74 4.47 14.98
CA SER A 108 -25.07 4.91 15.42
C SER A 108 -25.16 6.41 15.74
N VAL A 109 -24.02 7.10 15.70
CA VAL A 109 -23.87 8.54 15.99
C VAL A 109 -22.99 9.22 14.95
N ILE A 110 -23.15 10.53 14.79
CA ILE A 110 -22.25 11.38 14.01
C ILE A 110 -21.12 11.86 14.93
N SER A 111 -19.89 11.59 14.54
CA SER A 111 -18.68 12.11 15.18
C SER A 111 -17.49 11.98 14.25
N ASP A 112 -16.37 12.63 14.57
CA ASP A 112 -15.17 12.49 13.76
C ASP A 112 -14.65 11.05 13.81
N VAL A 113 -14.26 10.52 12.65
CA VAL A 113 -13.33 9.40 12.56
C VAL A 113 -11.95 10.00 12.32
N GLY A 114 -10.94 9.57 13.06
CA GLY A 114 -9.56 10.03 12.91
C GLY A 114 -8.64 8.94 12.39
N ILE A 115 -7.67 9.32 11.57
CA ILE A 115 -6.53 8.47 11.20
C ILE A 115 -5.24 9.21 11.53
N LYS A 116 -4.27 8.50 12.12
CA LYS A 116 -2.92 8.98 12.36
C LYS A 116 -1.90 7.94 11.94
N LEU A 117 -0.77 8.41 11.42
CA LEU A 117 0.38 7.58 11.04
C LEU A 117 1.53 7.90 12.00
N VAL A 118 2.23 6.86 12.45
CA VAL A 118 3.29 6.96 13.46
C VAL A 118 4.51 6.17 13.00
N ALA A 119 5.68 6.79 13.10
CA ALA A 119 6.97 6.15 12.89
C ALA A 119 7.38 5.40 14.16
N SER A 120 8.19 4.36 14.04
CA SER A 120 8.66 3.57 15.19
C SER A 120 9.45 4.37 16.24
N SER A 121 9.96 5.56 15.89
CA SER A 121 10.56 6.51 16.84
C SER A 121 9.54 7.25 17.71
N GLY A 122 8.24 7.14 17.39
CA GLY A 122 7.16 7.93 17.96
C GLY A 122 6.87 9.23 17.19
N TRP A 123 7.65 9.54 16.14
CA TRP A 123 7.37 10.72 15.31
C TRP A 123 6.02 10.58 14.60
N ALA A 124 5.20 11.62 14.71
CA ALA A 124 3.91 11.68 14.05
C ALA A 124 3.45 13.12 13.86
N LEU A 125 2.57 13.33 12.89
CA LEU A 125 1.75 14.53 12.79
C LEU A 125 0.42 14.31 13.54
N PRO A 126 -0.33 15.39 13.84
CA PRO A 126 -1.68 15.26 14.40
C PRO A 126 -2.59 14.37 13.54
N GLU A 127 -3.59 13.77 14.15
CA GLU A 127 -4.60 12.99 13.46
C GLU A 127 -5.40 13.82 12.44
N LEU A 128 -5.65 13.25 11.25
CA LEU A 128 -6.60 13.82 10.30
C LEU A 128 -7.99 13.29 10.64
N LYS A 129 -8.96 14.19 10.78
CA LYS A 129 -10.33 13.88 11.20
C LYS A 129 -11.34 14.22 10.11
N VAL A 130 -12.29 13.30 9.92
CA VAL A 130 -13.44 13.48 9.02
C VAL A 130 -14.66 12.88 9.70
N ALA A 131 -15.72 13.67 9.86
CA ALA A 131 -16.99 13.19 10.38
C ALA A 131 -17.67 12.24 9.39
N ASN A 132 -18.26 11.16 9.90
CA ASN A 132 -19.26 10.41 9.15
C ASN A 132 -20.49 11.31 8.90
N THR A 133 -21.16 11.13 7.76
CA THR A 133 -22.35 11.92 7.38
C THR A 133 -23.65 11.15 7.57
N VAL A 134 -23.56 9.83 7.74
CA VAL A 134 -24.72 8.96 7.92
C VAL A 134 -24.58 8.09 9.17
N ILE A 135 -25.72 7.60 9.66
CA ILE A 135 -25.79 6.68 10.80
C ILE A 135 -26.55 5.41 10.41
N ASN A 136 -26.27 4.33 11.13
CA ASN A 136 -26.89 3.02 10.98
C ASN A 136 -26.79 2.41 9.56
N GLN A 137 -25.80 2.84 8.78
CA GLN A 137 -25.46 2.27 7.48
C GLN A 137 -23.96 2.45 7.21
N TRP A 138 -23.42 1.67 6.28
CA TRP A 138 -22.02 1.76 5.89
C TRP A 138 -21.74 3.02 5.08
N GLU A 139 -20.64 3.69 5.40
CA GLU A 139 -20.12 4.86 4.71
C GLU A 139 -18.62 4.70 4.47
N GLU A 140 -18.13 5.01 3.26
CA GLU A 140 -16.71 5.13 3.00
C GLU A 140 -16.25 6.56 3.29
N ILE A 141 -15.37 6.71 4.29
CA ILE A 141 -14.74 7.98 4.63
C ILE A 141 -13.37 8.06 3.97
N THR A 142 -13.08 9.20 3.33
CA THR A 142 -11.81 9.46 2.65
C THR A 142 -10.97 10.47 3.43
N PHE A 143 -9.73 10.11 3.72
CA PHE A 143 -8.71 10.92 4.38
C PHE A 143 -7.63 11.33 3.38
N ASN A 144 -7.50 12.63 3.12
CA ASN A 144 -6.49 13.17 2.21
C ASN A 144 -5.24 13.64 2.98
N PHE A 145 -4.18 12.85 2.90
CA PHE A 145 -2.86 13.11 3.48
C PHE A 145 -1.89 13.82 2.53
N SER A 146 -2.33 14.34 1.37
CA SER A 146 -1.42 15.01 0.40
C SER A 146 -0.69 16.24 0.96
N GLY A 147 -1.26 16.89 1.99
CA GLY A 147 -0.61 17.98 2.72
C GLY A 147 0.26 17.55 3.90
N PHE A 148 0.33 16.25 4.20
CA PHE A 148 1.12 15.70 5.30
C PHE A 148 2.53 15.36 4.81
N ILE A 149 3.51 15.55 5.69
CA ILE A 149 4.90 15.23 5.40
C ILE A 149 5.28 13.88 6.00
N ASN A 150 6.21 13.18 5.34
CA ASN A 150 6.84 12.00 5.93
C ASN A 150 7.70 12.38 7.14
N PRO A 151 8.00 11.41 8.03
CA PRO A 151 8.99 11.62 9.07
C PRO A 151 10.32 12.10 8.45
N PRO A 152 11.07 12.97 9.15
CA PRO A 152 12.46 13.21 8.80
C PRO A 152 13.24 11.90 8.72
N ALA A 153 14.28 11.84 7.89
CA ALA A 153 15.04 10.59 7.70
C ALA A 153 15.62 10.01 9.02
N SER A 154 15.92 10.85 10.02
CA SER A 154 16.37 10.44 11.35
C SER A 154 15.30 9.70 12.17
N GLU A 155 14.03 9.89 11.83
CA GLU A 155 12.86 9.30 12.49
C GLU A 155 12.35 8.05 11.74
N GLY A 156 12.98 7.70 10.61
CA GLY A 156 12.60 6.55 9.79
C GLY A 156 11.40 6.82 8.89
N VAL A 157 10.47 5.86 8.85
CA VAL A 157 9.24 5.90 8.05
C VAL A 157 8.06 5.55 8.93
N TYR A 158 6.85 5.95 8.54
CA TYR A 158 5.66 5.47 9.23
C TYR A 158 5.58 3.94 9.12
N ASP A 159 5.15 3.28 10.18
CA ASP A 159 4.94 1.83 10.17
C ASP A 159 3.80 1.37 11.09
N GLN A 160 3.05 2.34 11.62
CA GLN A 160 1.87 2.13 12.44
C GLN A 160 0.73 3.02 11.94
N ILE A 161 -0.48 2.46 11.93
CA ILE A 161 -1.73 3.19 11.71
C ILE A 161 -2.53 3.20 13.01
N VAL A 162 -3.05 4.37 13.34
CA VAL A 162 -3.93 4.60 14.49
C VAL A 162 -5.29 5.03 13.95
N VAL A 163 -6.34 4.37 14.42
CA VAL A 163 -7.74 4.67 14.11
C VAL A 163 -8.39 5.23 15.37
N PHE A 164 -9.06 6.37 15.23
CA PHE A 164 -9.91 6.98 16.24
C PHE A 164 -11.38 6.87 15.78
N PRO A 165 -12.11 5.78 16.10
CA PRO A 165 -13.40 5.50 15.45
C PRO A 165 -14.52 6.47 15.85
N ASP A 166 -14.41 7.10 17.02
CA ASP A 166 -15.40 8.00 17.61
C ASP A 166 -14.71 9.17 18.34
N PHE A 167 -14.07 10.06 17.58
CA PHE A 167 -13.40 11.23 18.12
C PHE A 167 -14.43 12.33 18.40
N ASN A 168 -14.72 12.59 19.68
CA ASN A 168 -15.78 13.54 20.07
C ASN A 168 -15.40 14.37 21.29
N LEU A 169 -14.87 15.59 21.05
CA LEU A 169 -14.44 16.53 22.10
C LEU A 169 -15.59 17.03 22.99
N ALA A 170 -16.85 16.93 22.55
CA ALA A 170 -18.00 17.23 23.39
C ALA A 170 -18.29 16.11 24.42
N GLY A 171 -17.55 15.00 24.33
CA GLY A 171 -17.76 13.80 25.13
C GLY A 171 -18.89 12.93 24.59
N ARG A 172 -19.04 11.74 25.19
CA ARG A 172 -20.07 10.77 24.82
C ARG A 172 -21.19 10.77 25.86
N SER A 173 -22.43 10.61 25.43
CA SER A 173 -23.59 10.48 26.33
C SER A 173 -23.78 9.04 26.84
N GLN A 174 -23.23 8.06 26.11
CA GLN A 174 -23.35 6.62 26.32
C GLN A 174 -22.15 5.90 25.69
N ASP A 175 -22.05 4.59 25.89
CA ASP A 175 -21.11 3.77 25.13
C ASP A 175 -21.60 3.66 23.69
N ASN A 176 -20.68 3.81 22.74
CA ASN A 176 -20.99 3.70 21.31
C ASN A 176 -20.26 2.47 20.76
N GLU A 177 -20.97 1.63 20.01
CA GLU A 177 -20.36 0.59 19.19
C GLU A 177 -20.11 1.15 17.78
N ILE A 178 -18.87 1.03 17.30
CA ILE A 178 -18.44 1.47 15.98
C ILE A 178 -17.86 0.26 15.27
N TYR A 179 -18.32 0.02 14.06
CA TYR A 179 -17.71 -0.98 13.18
C TYR A 179 -16.92 -0.27 12.09
N PHE A 180 -15.76 -0.81 11.76
CA PHE A 180 -14.98 -0.34 10.62
C PHE A 180 -14.32 -1.50 9.89
N ASP A 181 -14.09 -1.28 8.60
CA ASP A 181 -13.60 -2.29 7.68
C ASP A 181 -12.96 -1.66 6.44
N ASN A 182 -12.29 -2.47 5.63
CA ASN A 182 -11.76 -2.10 4.32
C ASN A 182 -10.93 -0.81 4.35
N ILE A 183 -9.93 -0.75 5.24
CA ILE A 183 -8.97 0.35 5.23
C ILE A 183 -8.09 0.18 3.98
N THR A 184 -8.26 1.08 3.03
CA THR A 184 -7.56 1.06 1.74
C THR A 184 -6.65 2.26 1.61
N PHE A 185 -5.61 2.11 0.80
CA PHE A 185 -4.62 3.13 0.52
C PHE A 185 -4.65 3.42 -0.98
N SER A 186 -4.58 4.69 -1.40
CA SER A 186 -4.31 5.04 -2.80
C SER A 186 -3.02 4.34 -3.21
N GLN A 187 -3.04 3.60 -4.32
CA GLN A 187 -2.02 2.59 -4.69
C GLN A 187 -0.60 2.95 -4.21
N GLY A 188 -0.26 2.42 -3.03
CA GLY A 188 1.05 2.55 -2.42
C GLY A 188 1.97 1.50 -2.99
N THR A 189 2.56 1.76 -4.15
CA THR A 189 3.47 0.82 -4.79
C THR A 189 4.86 1.41 -5.05
N GLY A 190 5.12 2.64 -4.62
CA GLY A 190 6.43 3.29 -4.74
C GLY A 190 7.43 2.80 -3.69
N ILE A 191 8.64 2.44 -4.14
CA ILE A 191 9.80 2.22 -3.25
C ILE A 191 10.29 3.59 -2.75
N ALA A 192 10.65 3.70 -1.46
CA ALA A 192 11.32 4.88 -0.92
C ALA A 192 12.67 5.10 -1.65
N GLY A 193 12.83 6.23 -2.35
CA GLY A 193 13.97 6.47 -3.24
C GLY A 193 13.91 5.67 -4.55
N GLY A 194 12.71 5.23 -4.96
CA GLY A 194 12.35 4.53 -6.20
C GLY A 194 11.73 5.47 -7.26
N PRO A 195 11.39 5.00 -8.49
CA PRO A 195 10.63 5.82 -9.43
C PRO A 195 9.20 5.88 -8.91
N ASN A 196 8.62 7.06 -8.96
CA ASN A 196 7.24 7.32 -8.55
C ASN A 196 6.28 7.47 -9.74
N THR A 197 6.80 7.47 -10.96
CA THR A 197 6.02 7.46 -12.20
C THR A 197 6.23 6.13 -12.90
N ALA A 198 5.16 5.54 -13.41
CA ALA A 198 5.25 4.33 -14.22
C ALA A 198 6.09 4.57 -15.48
N ALA A 199 6.58 3.48 -16.06
CA ALA A 199 7.14 3.53 -17.42
C ALA A 199 6.11 4.13 -18.38
N PRO A 200 6.54 4.99 -19.34
CA PRO A 200 5.65 5.56 -20.34
C PRO A 200 4.82 4.49 -21.06
N LEU A 201 3.59 4.83 -21.42
CA LEU A 201 2.78 3.93 -22.24
C LEU A 201 3.43 3.76 -23.62
N PRO A 202 3.60 2.51 -24.09
CA PRO A 202 4.10 2.26 -25.43
C PRO A 202 3.21 2.91 -26.50
N ILE A 203 3.85 3.51 -27.50
CA ILE A 203 3.15 4.23 -28.60
C ILE A 203 3.06 3.41 -29.90
N HIS A 204 3.72 2.25 -29.94
CA HIS A 204 3.75 1.37 -31.12
C HIS A 204 2.51 0.45 -31.14
N GLY A 205 2.08 0.03 -32.34
CA GLY A 205 1.01 -0.96 -32.44
C GLY A 205 1.50 -2.34 -31.99
N ALA A 206 0.63 -3.17 -31.40
CA ALA A 206 1.01 -4.50 -30.92
C ALA A 206 1.59 -5.41 -32.02
N ALA A 207 1.13 -5.28 -33.27
CA ALA A 207 1.69 -6.02 -34.42
C ALA A 207 3.16 -5.65 -34.69
N ASP A 208 3.58 -4.49 -34.20
CA ASP A 208 4.91 -3.94 -34.32
C ASP A 208 5.77 -4.20 -33.07
N VAL A 209 5.33 -5.02 -32.13
CA VAL A 209 6.08 -5.24 -30.88
C VAL A 209 6.22 -6.73 -30.62
N ILE A 210 7.44 -7.16 -30.30
CA ILE A 210 7.66 -8.41 -29.58
C ILE A 210 7.92 -8.01 -28.13
N SER A 211 7.02 -8.37 -27.21
CA SER A 211 7.12 -7.95 -25.81
C SER A 211 7.79 -9.03 -24.97
N VAL A 212 8.80 -8.65 -24.19
CA VAL A 212 9.41 -9.53 -23.20
C VAL A 212 8.76 -9.33 -21.84
N PHE A 213 8.52 -8.07 -21.46
CA PHE A 213 7.84 -7.72 -20.23
C PHE A 213 7.12 -6.38 -20.38
N SER A 214 5.79 -6.41 -20.35
CA SER A 214 4.91 -5.24 -20.43
C SER A 214 3.53 -5.59 -19.90
N ASN A 215 2.82 -4.59 -19.38
CA ASN A 215 1.39 -4.68 -19.11
C ASN A 215 0.52 -4.37 -20.34
N SER A 216 1.10 -3.77 -21.40
CA SER A 216 0.36 -3.29 -22.58
C SER A 216 0.30 -4.29 -23.73
N TYR A 217 1.13 -5.33 -23.71
CA TYR A 217 1.25 -6.32 -24.78
C TYR A 217 1.34 -7.74 -24.23
N ASP A 218 1.04 -8.71 -25.09
CA ASP A 218 1.28 -10.12 -24.81
C ASP A 218 2.79 -10.40 -24.76
N ASN A 219 3.26 -10.81 -23.60
CA ASN A 219 4.66 -11.16 -23.39
C ASN A 219 4.98 -12.56 -23.92
N ILE A 220 6.22 -12.78 -24.37
CA ILE A 220 6.69 -14.11 -24.81
C ILE A 220 6.45 -15.13 -23.68
N PRO A 221 5.60 -16.15 -23.89
CA PRO A 221 5.29 -17.13 -22.86
C PRO A 221 6.53 -17.90 -22.40
N GLY A 222 6.58 -18.23 -21.11
CA GLY A 222 7.68 -19.00 -20.53
C GLY A 222 8.99 -18.23 -20.39
N THR A 223 9.00 -16.92 -20.63
CA THR A 223 10.19 -16.09 -20.41
C THR A 223 10.58 -16.08 -18.94
N ASN A 224 11.79 -16.55 -18.68
CA ASN A 224 12.39 -16.54 -17.37
C ASN A 224 13.21 -15.25 -17.21
N LEU A 225 12.68 -14.35 -16.37
CA LEU A 225 13.26 -13.04 -16.10
C LEU A 225 14.39 -13.09 -15.07
N ASN A 226 14.59 -14.24 -14.40
CA ASN A 226 15.61 -14.47 -13.39
C ASN A 226 16.31 -15.84 -13.52
N PRO A 227 16.91 -16.17 -14.68
CA PRO A 227 17.53 -17.47 -14.91
C PRO A 227 18.76 -17.67 -14.05
N ALA A 228 18.93 -18.82 -13.39
CA ALA A 228 20.02 -19.05 -12.44
C ALA A 228 21.39 -19.35 -13.12
N TRP A 229 21.97 -18.37 -13.82
CA TRP A 229 23.24 -18.49 -14.54
C TRP A 229 24.48 -18.25 -13.67
N GLY A 230 24.29 -18.20 -12.35
CA GLY A 230 25.35 -17.86 -11.40
C GLY A 230 25.47 -16.36 -11.14
N GLN A 231 24.49 -15.56 -11.56
CA GLN A 231 24.41 -14.16 -11.17
C GLN A 231 24.01 -14.03 -9.69
N ALA A 232 24.48 -12.96 -9.06
CA ALA A 232 24.04 -12.55 -7.73
C ALA A 232 22.74 -11.73 -7.81
N THR A 233 22.43 -11.19 -8.99
CA THR A 233 21.22 -10.42 -9.23
C THR A 233 19.97 -11.25 -8.93
N ALA A 234 19.05 -10.67 -8.17
CA ALA A 234 17.72 -11.21 -7.95
C ALA A 234 16.68 -10.30 -8.62
N VAL A 235 15.80 -10.89 -9.43
CA VAL A 235 14.71 -10.14 -10.07
C VAL A 235 13.39 -10.42 -9.37
N THR A 236 12.68 -9.36 -8.99
CA THR A 236 11.31 -9.42 -8.47
C THR A 236 10.40 -8.47 -9.26
N GLN A 237 9.09 -8.62 -9.10
CA GLN A 237 8.09 -7.70 -9.65
C GLN A 237 7.50 -6.84 -8.53
N LEU A 238 7.20 -5.59 -8.87
CA LEU A 238 6.41 -4.66 -8.06
C LEU A 238 5.54 -3.82 -8.98
N LEU A 239 4.50 -3.20 -8.45
CA LEU A 239 3.68 -2.28 -9.23
C LEU A 239 4.23 -0.85 -9.10
N ILE A 240 4.10 -0.01 -10.12
CA ILE A 240 4.30 1.44 -10.04
C ILE A 240 3.13 2.06 -10.78
N GLU A 241 2.29 2.83 -10.09
CA GLU A 241 1.04 3.37 -10.65
C GLU A 241 0.18 2.32 -11.38
N GLY A 242 0.12 1.08 -10.84
CA GLY A 242 -0.61 -0.02 -11.45
C GLY A 242 0.13 -0.76 -12.59
N ASN A 243 1.32 -0.30 -12.98
CA ASN A 243 2.15 -0.92 -14.01
C ASN A 243 3.14 -1.92 -13.38
N ASN A 244 3.15 -3.18 -13.83
CA ASN A 244 4.12 -4.15 -13.33
C ASN A 244 5.52 -3.74 -13.79
N THR A 245 6.44 -3.68 -12.85
CA THR A 245 7.81 -3.21 -13.02
C THR A 245 8.76 -4.24 -12.46
N LEU A 246 9.80 -4.58 -13.22
CA LEU A 246 10.86 -5.46 -12.74
C LEU A 246 11.86 -4.69 -11.87
N LYS A 247 12.20 -5.28 -10.74
CA LYS A 247 13.23 -4.79 -9.82
C LYS A 247 14.40 -5.76 -9.83
N TYR A 248 15.59 -5.24 -10.12
CA TYR A 248 16.84 -6.00 -10.16
C TYR A 248 17.67 -5.62 -8.93
N ALA A 249 17.75 -6.51 -7.95
CA ALA A 249 18.48 -6.31 -6.70
C ALA A 249 19.85 -6.99 -6.75
N GLY A 250 20.89 -6.36 -6.20
CA GLY A 250 22.24 -6.93 -6.20
C GLY A 250 22.85 -7.08 -7.60
N LEU A 251 22.48 -6.17 -8.51
CA LEU A 251 22.81 -6.25 -9.94
C LEU A 251 24.32 -6.36 -10.16
N ASN A 252 24.80 -7.56 -10.48
CA ASN A 252 26.15 -7.80 -10.99
C ASN A 252 26.10 -7.98 -12.51
N TYR A 253 25.24 -8.88 -12.97
CA TYR A 253 24.76 -9.00 -14.34
C TYR A 253 23.40 -9.68 -14.30
N GLN A 254 22.57 -9.47 -15.32
CA GLN A 254 21.33 -10.22 -15.45
C GLN A 254 21.07 -10.49 -16.92
N GLY A 255 20.64 -11.71 -17.20
CA GLY A 255 20.08 -12.08 -18.48
C GLY A 255 18.61 -12.43 -18.37
N THR A 256 17.95 -12.50 -19.51
CA THR A 256 16.58 -12.99 -19.63
C THR A 256 16.59 -14.16 -20.58
N GLU A 257 16.08 -15.29 -20.12
CA GLU A 257 15.94 -16.51 -20.92
C GLU A 257 14.53 -16.49 -21.54
N LEU A 258 14.45 -16.23 -22.84
CA LEU A 258 13.18 -16.22 -23.56
C LEU A 258 12.61 -17.64 -23.62
N GLY A 259 11.31 -17.78 -23.40
CA GLY A 259 10.66 -19.10 -23.45
C GLY A 259 10.60 -19.73 -24.84
N SER A 260 10.90 -18.95 -25.89
CA SER A 260 11.07 -19.44 -27.25
C SER A 260 11.95 -18.51 -28.08
N ALA A 261 12.61 -19.05 -29.11
CA ALA A 261 13.39 -18.25 -30.05
C ALA A 261 12.49 -17.28 -30.83
N GLN A 262 12.90 -16.02 -30.91
CA GLN A 262 12.18 -14.96 -31.61
C GLN A 262 12.87 -14.58 -32.92
N ASN A 263 12.10 -14.35 -33.98
CA ASN A 263 12.63 -13.81 -35.23
C ASN A 263 12.61 -12.29 -35.19
N LEU A 264 13.79 -11.68 -35.12
CA LEU A 264 13.97 -10.23 -35.04
C LEU A 264 14.34 -9.58 -36.38
N THR A 265 14.29 -10.31 -37.50
CA THR A 265 14.76 -9.82 -38.83
C THR A 265 14.07 -8.51 -39.26
N ASN A 266 12.84 -8.29 -38.82
CA ASN A 266 12.04 -7.11 -39.15
C ASN A 266 11.94 -6.10 -37.98
N MET A 267 12.84 -6.22 -36.99
CA MET A 267 12.90 -5.33 -35.84
C MET A 267 14.11 -4.42 -35.95
N ASP A 268 13.89 -3.12 -35.75
CA ASP A 268 14.93 -2.10 -35.92
C ASP A 268 15.48 -1.61 -34.57
N PHE A 269 14.68 -1.68 -33.49
CA PHE A 269 15.00 -1.06 -32.21
C PHE A 269 14.74 -1.97 -31.00
N LEU A 270 15.62 -1.84 -30.01
CA LEU A 270 15.36 -2.16 -28.62
C LEU A 270 14.98 -0.86 -27.91
N HIS A 271 13.81 -0.82 -27.30
CA HIS A 271 13.36 0.17 -26.34
C HIS A 271 13.62 -0.34 -24.94
N LEU A 272 13.98 0.57 -24.05
CA LEU A 272 14.21 0.25 -22.65
C LEU A 272 13.89 1.48 -21.81
N ASP A 273 12.78 1.46 -21.08
CA ASP A 273 12.43 2.47 -20.09
C ASP A 273 13.17 2.19 -18.79
N PHE A 274 14.43 2.54 -18.68
CA PHE A 274 15.13 2.38 -17.42
C PHE A 274 15.14 3.67 -16.62
N TRP A 275 15.20 3.55 -15.30
CA TRP A 275 15.56 4.61 -14.39
C TRP A 275 16.96 4.16 -13.79
N THR A 276 17.81 5.00 -13.19
CA THR A 276 18.83 4.55 -12.15
C THR A 276 19.09 5.68 -11.14
N ALA A 277 19.40 5.41 -9.84
CA ALA A 277 19.40 6.47 -8.81
C ALA A 277 20.72 7.19 -8.87
N ASN A 278 21.71 6.42 -9.30
CA ASN A 278 23.11 6.66 -9.11
C ASN A 278 23.94 6.04 -10.24
N SER A 279 23.35 5.27 -11.17
CA SER A 279 24.13 4.77 -12.29
C SER A 279 24.41 5.90 -13.26
N THR A 280 25.66 5.96 -13.68
CA THR A 280 26.15 6.94 -14.63
C THR A 280 26.24 6.37 -16.04
N ALA A 281 26.00 5.06 -16.21
CA ALA A 281 25.98 4.36 -17.48
C ALA A 281 24.97 3.21 -17.47
N LEU A 282 24.52 2.81 -18.66
CA LEU A 282 23.73 1.62 -18.90
C LEU A 282 24.39 0.86 -20.06
N ASN A 283 24.80 -0.38 -19.80
CA ASN A 283 25.32 -1.28 -20.83
C ASN A 283 24.26 -2.34 -21.10
N VAL A 284 23.77 -2.38 -22.33
CA VAL A 284 22.79 -3.34 -22.84
C VAL A 284 23.40 -4.12 -23.97
#